data_AF-A0A3M2ZWK0-F1
#
_entry.id   AF-A0A3M2ZWK0-F1
#
_cell.length_a   1.000
_cell.length_b   1.000
_cell.length_c   1.000
_cell.angle_alpha   90.00
_cell.angle_beta   90.00
_cell.angle_gamma   90.00
#
_symmetry.space_group_name_H-M   'P 1'
#
loop_
_entity.id
_entity.type
_entity.pdbx_description
1 polymer ?
#
loop_
_entity_poly.entity_id
_entity_poly.type
_entity_poly.pdbx_seq_one_letter_code
_entity_poly.pdbx_strand_id
1 'polypeptide(L)' 'MTTLDHAFHSLHQNGLLVLANVADAGGARMVEHLGGKAVATSSAAMAWSHGYQDGNKLPLELLSTTIQ' A
#
# COMPACT_ATOMS: atom_id res chain seq x y z
N MET A 1 -8.24 -19.51 -10.37
CA MET A 1 -7.48 -18.25 -10.26
C MET A 1 -7.43 -17.92 -8.78
N THR A 2 -6.24 -17.86 -8.17
CA THR A 2 -6.10 -17.45 -6.76
C THR A 2 -6.45 -15.96 -6.64
N THR A 3 -7.24 -15.61 -5.64
CA THR A 3 -7.55 -14.21 -5.34
C THR A 3 -6.33 -13.52 -4.73
N LEU A 4 -6.24 -12.19 -4.83
CA LEU A 4 -5.08 -11.43 -4.36
C LEU A 4 -4.88 -11.57 -2.84
N ASP A 5 -5.96 -11.69 -2.07
CA ASP A 5 -5.93 -11.93 -0.63
C ASP A 5 -5.31 -13.28 -0.29
N HIS A 6 -5.64 -14.37 -1.00
CA HIS A 6 -5.00 -15.68 -0.80
C HIS A 6 -3.51 -15.68 -1.18
N ALA A 7 -3.14 -14.96 -2.25
CA ALA A 7 -1.75 -14.80 -2.66
C ALA A 7 -0.94 -14.04 -1.62
N PHE A 8 -1.46 -12.90 -1.13
CA PHE A 8 -0.83 -12.10 -0.08
C PHE A 8 -0.74 -12.86 1.25
N HIS A 9 -1.79 -13.59 1.62
CA HIS A 9 -1.78 -14.43 2.83
C HIS A 9 -0.67 -15.49 2.75
N SER A 10 -0.48 -16.10 1.59
CA SER A 10 0.56 -17.11 1.37
C SER A 10 1.99 -16.55 1.51
N LEU A 11 2.20 -15.24 1.30
CA LEU A 11 3.50 -14.59 1.53
C LEU A 11 3.94 -14.62 3.00
N HIS A 12 3.00 -14.73 3.94
CA HIS A 12 3.30 -14.81 5.38
C HIS A 12 3.86 -16.16 5.83
N GLN A 13 3.78 -17.18 4.98
CA GLN A 13 4.19 -18.55 5.32
C GLN A 13 5.71 -18.76 5.19
N ASN A 14 6.44 -17.83 4.57
CA ASN A 14 7.86 -17.96 4.26
C ASN A 14 8.75 -17.04 5.10
N GLY A 15 8.52 -16.99 6.42
CA GLY A 15 9.28 -16.17 7.35
C GLY A 15 8.76 -14.72 7.43
N LEU A 16 9.64 -13.78 7.76
CA LEU A 16 9.24 -12.39 7.95
C LEU A 16 8.93 -11.72 6.61
N LEU A 17 7.66 -11.37 6.40
CA LEU A 17 7.22 -10.59 5.25
C LEU A 17 7.54 -9.10 5.47
N VAL A 18 8.44 -8.55 4.67
CA VAL A 18 8.78 -7.12 4.67
C VAL A 18 7.94 -6.39 3.63
N LEU A 19 7.21 -5.37 4.06
CA LEU A 19 6.36 -4.55 3.20
C LEU A 19 6.84 -3.10 3.24
N ALA A 20 7.24 -2.58 2.09
CA ALA A 20 7.51 -1.15 1.95
C ALA A 20 6.18 -0.38 1.99
N ASN A 21 6.13 0.67 2.82
CA ASN A 21 5.03 1.62 2.80
C ASN A 21 5.18 2.53 1.58
N VAL A 22 4.14 2.60 0.76
CA VAL A 22 4.04 3.50 -0.39
C VAL A 22 2.85 4.45 -0.22
N ALA A 23 2.96 5.65 -0.81
CA ALA A 23 1.94 6.70 -0.73
C ALA A 23 1.18 6.91 -2.05
N ASP A 24 1.67 6.34 -3.15
CA ASP A 24 1.11 6.45 -4.49
C ASP A 24 1.52 5.26 -5.38
N ALA A 25 0.98 5.24 -6.60
CA ALA A 25 1.28 4.22 -7.61
C ALA A 25 2.75 4.25 -8.09
N GLY A 26 3.42 5.40 -8.03
CA GLY A 26 4.83 5.54 -8.42
C GLY A 26 5.75 4.76 -7.48
N GLY A 27 5.55 4.93 -6.16
CA GLY A 27 6.23 4.16 -5.13
C GLY A 27 5.93 2.66 -5.25
N ALA A 28 4.68 2.28 -5.48
CA ALA A 28 4.31 0.87 -5.68
C ALA A 28 5.07 0.26 -6.87
N ARG A 29 5.13 0.97 -8.00
CA ARG A 29 5.88 0.53 -9.18
C ARG A 29 7.38 0.44 -8.93
N MET A 30 7.95 1.31 -8.10
CA MET A 30 9.37 1.23 -7.75
C MET A 30 9.65 -0.04 -6.92
N VAL A 31 8.81 -0.35 -5.92
CA VAL A 31 8.96 -1.56 -5.10
C VAL A 31 8.82 -2.83 -5.95
N GLU A 32 7.88 -2.84 -6.90
CA GLU A 32 7.74 -3.94 -7.87
C GLU A 32 9.02 -4.16 -8.69
N HIS A 33 9.60 -3.09 -9.26
CA HIS A 33 10.85 -3.18 -10.02
C HIS A 33 12.04 -3.66 -9.18
N LEU A 34 12.04 -3.38 -7.87
CA LEU A 34 13.05 -3.86 -6.93
C LEU A 34 12.79 -5.31 -6.45
N GLY A 35 11.75 -5.97 -6.95
CA GLY A 35 11.44 -7.37 -6.68
C GLY A 35 10.47 -7.61 -5.52
N GLY A 36 9.89 -6.56 -4.94
CA GLY A 36 8.86 -6.68 -3.91
C GLY A 36 7.64 -7.43 -4.41
N LYS A 37 7.10 -8.34 -3.58
CA LYS A 37 5.90 -9.14 -3.90
C LYS A 37 4.59 -8.52 -3.44
N ALA A 38 4.68 -7.56 -2.53
CA ALA A 38 3.56 -6.80 -2.00
C ALA A 38 4.08 -5.49 -1.40
N VAL A 39 3.16 -4.54 -1.23
CA VAL A 39 3.39 -3.25 -0.57
C VAL A 39 2.35 -3.06 0.52
N ALA A 40 2.67 -2.19 1.47
CA ALA A 40 1.70 -1.63 2.39
C ALA A 40 1.44 -0.16 2.02
N THR A 41 0.33 0.38 2.46
CA THR A 41 -0.01 1.79 2.29
C THR A 41 0.01 2.48 3.64
N SER A 42 0.60 3.67 3.74
CA SER A 42 0.57 4.48 4.95
C SER A 42 -0.55 5.52 4.88
N SER A 43 -1.54 5.43 5.77
CA SER A 43 -2.64 6.40 5.85
C SER A 43 -2.14 7.83 6.09
N ALA A 44 -1.12 7.99 6.93
CA ALA A 44 -0.48 9.28 7.19
C ALA A 44 0.19 9.83 5.93
N ALA A 45 0.98 9.01 5.23
CA ALA A 45 1.65 9.45 4.01
C ALA A 45 0.66 9.80 2.89
N MET A 46 -0.41 9.02 2.74
CA MET A 46 -1.51 9.34 1.81
C MET A 46 -2.19 10.66 2.18
N ALA A 47 -2.52 10.87 3.46
CA ALA A 47 -3.11 12.13 3.93
C ALA A 47 -2.20 13.33 3.60
N TRP A 48 -0.91 13.26 3.93
CA TRP A 48 0.04 14.33 3.66
C TRP A 48 0.22 14.61 2.17
N SER A 49 0.22 13.56 1.33
CA SER A 49 0.35 13.70 -0.13
C SER A 49 -0.84 14.44 -0.76
N HIS A 50 -2.01 14.35 -0.14
CA HIS A 50 -3.22 15.09 -0.52
C HIS A 50 -3.38 16.43 0.21
N GLY A 51 -2.41 16.86 1.01
CA GLY A 51 -2.46 18.11 1.77
C GLY A 51 -3.33 18.07 3.03
N TYR A 52 -3.69 16.88 3.50
CA TYR A 52 -4.45 16.68 4.73
C TYR A 52 -3.53 16.31 5.90
N GLN A 53 -3.91 16.73 7.10
CA GLN A 53 -3.30 16.20 8.32
C GLN A 53 -3.68 14.73 8.51
N ASP A 54 -2.78 13.95 9.12
CA ASP A 54 -3.13 12.62 9.61
C ASP A 54 -4.19 12.72 10.74
N GLY A 55 -4.85 11.61 11.06
CA GLY A 55 -5.94 11.57 12.04
C GLY A 55 -7.32 11.62 11.40
N ASN A 56 -7.50 10.84 10.32
CA ASN A 56 -8.78 10.62 9.65
C ASN A 56 -9.43 11.91 9.09
N LYS A 57 -8.60 12.84 8.59
CA LYS A 57 -9.06 14.09 7.95
C LYS A 57 -9.19 13.97 6.43
N LEU A 58 -8.47 13.03 5.83
CA LEU A 58 -8.56 12.72 4.40
C LEU A 58 -9.94 12.11 4.08
N PRO A 59 -10.70 12.64 3.10
CA PRO A 59 -11.95 12.03 2.67
C PRO A 59 -11.75 10.59 2.17
N LEU A 60 -12.66 9.68 2.54
CA LEU A 60 -12.55 8.27 2.16
C LEU A 60 -12.49 8.04 0.65
N GLU A 61 -13.20 8.84 -0.14
CA GLU A 61 -13.14 8.79 -1.60
C GLU A 61 -11.76 9.17 -2.16
N LEU A 62 -11.07 10.12 -1.51
CA LEU A 62 -9.72 10.50 -1.93
C LEU A 62 -8.68 9.46 -1.48
N LEU A 63 -8.92 8.80 -0.35
CA LEU A 63 -8.14 7.64 0.07
C LEU A 63 -8.32 6.47 -0.90
N SER A 64 -9.56 6.14 -1.28
CA SER A 64 -9.86 4.99 -2.15
C SER A 64 -9.23 5.15 -3.53
N THR A 65 -9.27 6.34 -4.12
CA THR A 65 -8.64 6.64 -5.42
C THR A 65 -7.11 6.51 -5.40
N THR A 66 -6.48 6.56 -4.23
CA THR A 66 -5.02 6.38 -4.11
C THR A 66 -4.62 4.90 -4.16
N ILE A 67 -5.53 3.99 -3.81
CA ILE A 67 -5.26 2.54 -3.62
C ILE A 67 -6.00 1.63 -4.61
N GLN A 68 -6.86 2.19 -5.47
CA GLN A 68 -7.51 1.48 -6.58
C GLN A 68 -6.58 1.35 -7.79
#